data_AF-C3Y8J1-F1
#
_entry.id   AF-C3Y8J1-F1
#
_cell.length_a   1.000
_cell.length_b   1.000
_cell.length_c   1.000
_cell.angle_alpha   90.00
_cell.angle_beta   90.00
_cell.angle_gamma   90.00
#
_symmetry.space_group_name_H-M   'P 1'
#
loop_
_entity.id
_entity.type
_entity.pdbx_description
1 polymer ?
#
loop_
_entity_poly.entity_id
_entity_poly.type
_entity_poly.pdbx_seq_one_letter_code
_entity_poly.pdbx_strand_id
1 'polypeptide(L)'
;MSSWHCGSAFRLLGTVLMVVLAAGAAVMEEGSTEAPNEEGAGEEESGDRGVKMITELPATHNWTATPKQSGRWLDVTVAAHLESFGSVSEETMDFKVEMLLIQEWKDERLYELLTGKNWLSLSPDVTLWSPHVDFSNAKNVQAFTFEKESHQAVNTWISPQGLVNHQLKFGVLVRCLMDLRRYPLDTQVCTIVLDGFEGIRLSWGFPGIWLREEPLTSDITSLHSQFRLSRVDIKSYVTSFIPYSKGKGCTYSTITCDYAAAETCFSSQLRSCVIRTDNHECGFCTRFAGDCSKQTQNCSLLYKADRFTYTALEIQLVLQRRLSYHLLQMYIPSGAIVVMSWVSFWIDPRSVPARVGLGITTVLTMTSQSTRTAPMPQVSYARAVDVWLVACELFTCGVLLEFAVVNFMQRQELKSVARIRSLEVILIC
;
A
#
# COMPACT_ATOMS: atom_id res chain seq x y z
N MET A 1 36.92 -7.66 -48.42
CA MET A 1 37.38 -7.36 -47.05
C MET A 1 36.19 -6.86 -46.24
N SER A 2 35.45 -7.74 -45.54
CA SER A 2 34.22 -7.31 -44.83
C SER A 2 33.79 -8.22 -43.65
N SER A 3 34.53 -9.28 -43.32
CA SER A 3 34.19 -10.18 -42.20
C SER A 3 34.75 -9.75 -40.82
N TRP A 4 35.61 -8.72 -40.76
CA TRP A 4 36.38 -8.39 -39.56
C TRP A 4 35.86 -7.23 -38.69
N HIS A 5 34.88 -6.45 -39.16
CA HIS A 5 34.31 -5.33 -38.38
C HIS A 5 32.99 -5.66 -37.66
N CYS A 6 32.40 -6.83 -37.87
CA CYS A 6 31.17 -7.26 -37.17
C CYS A 6 31.45 -7.59 -35.68
N GLY A 7 32.62 -8.18 -35.37
CA GLY A 7 32.92 -8.72 -34.04
C GLY A 7 33.15 -7.68 -32.93
N SER A 8 33.46 -6.43 -33.24
CA SER A 8 33.73 -5.39 -32.22
C SER A 8 32.46 -4.74 -31.68
N ALA A 9 31.46 -4.47 -32.53
CA ALA A 9 30.14 -4.01 -32.09
C ALA A 9 29.41 -5.10 -31.28
N PHE A 10 29.51 -6.35 -31.73
CA PHE A 10 28.92 -7.52 -31.08
C PHE A 10 29.40 -7.72 -29.63
N ARG A 11 30.68 -7.41 -29.35
CA ARG A 11 31.28 -7.54 -28.00
C ARG A 11 30.88 -6.44 -27.02
N LEU A 12 30.52 -5.24 -27.48
CA LEU A 12 30.12 -4.13 -26.61
C LEU A 12 28.61 -4.13 -26.30
N LEU A 13 27.78 -4.52 -27.27
CA LEU A 13 26.32 -4.62 -27.09
C LEU A 13 25.92 -5.93 -26.36
N GLY A 14 26.59 -7.05 -26.65
CA GLY A 14 26.29 -8.33 -26.01
C GLY A 14 26.64 -8.39 -24.52
N THR A 15 27.73 -7.74 -24.09
CA THR A 15 28.12 -7.73 -22.66
C THR A 15 27.19 -6.91 -21.79
N VAL A 16 26.61 -5.82 -22.33
CA VAL A 16 25.65 -4.99 -21.58
C VAL A 16 24.34 -5.75 -21.36
N LEU A 17 23.85 -6.52 -22.35
CA LEU A 17 22.63 -7.33 -22.17
C LEU A 17 22.85 -8.50 -21.18
N MET A 18 24.00 -9.18 -21.23
CA MET A 18 24.28 -10.32 -20.33
C MET A 18 24.42 -9.90 -18.86
N VAL A 19 24.93 -8.70 -18.56
CA VAL A 19 24.99 -8.18 -17.17
C VAL A 19 23.60 -7.84 -16.64
N VAL A 20 22.66 -7.40 -17.50
CA VAL A 20 21.27 -7.11 -17.10
C VAL A 20 20.44 -8.39 -16.92
N LEU A 21 20.63 -9.40 -17.77
CA LEU A 21 19.90 -10.67 -17.67
C LEU A 21 20.38 -11.58 -16.52
N ALA A 22 21.67 -11.56 -16.17
CA ALA A 22 22.22 -12.39 -15.09
C ALA A 22 21.71 -12.03 -13.68
N ALA A 23 21.13 -10.84 -13.49
CA ALA A 23 20.56 -10.40 -12.22
C ALA A 23 19.09 -10.80 -12.01
N GLY A 24 18.42 -11.35 -13.04
CA GLY A 24 16.98 -11.66 -13.02
C GLY A 24 16.62 -13.15 -12.98
N ALA A 25 17.61 -14.05 -12.88
CA ALA A 25 17.43 -15.50 -13.02
C ALA A 25 17.81 -16.27 -11.73
N ALA A 26 17.10 -15.99 -10.65
CA ALA A 26 17.02 -16.85 -9.48
C ALA A 26 15.61 -16.76 -8.87
N VAL A 27 15.10 -17.88 -8.35
CA VAL A 27 13.71 -18.09 -7.88
C VAL A 27 12.67 -18.17 -9.02
N MET A 28 12.41 -19.39 -9.46
CA MET A 28 11.08 -20.03 -9.36
C MET A 28 11.25 -21.52 -9.68
N GLU A 29 10.90 -22.38 -8.72
CA GLU A 29 10.74 -23.83 -8.93
C GLU A 29 9.30 -24.16 -8.51
N GLU A 30 8.59 -24.91 -9.34
CA GLU A 30 7.14 -25.01 -9.33
C GLU A 30 6.73 -26.41 -8.87
N GLY A 31 5.81 -26.49 -7.90
CA GLY A 31 5.35 -27.75 -7.31
C GLY A 31 3.84 -27.73 -7.09
N SER A 32 3.10 -28.26 -8.06
CA SER A 32 1.66 -28.49 -7.97
C SER A 32 1.37 -29.90 -7.44
N THR A 33 0.38 -30.03 -6.55
CA THR A 33 -0.22 -31.33 -6.18
C THR A 33 -1.67 -31.14 -5.76
N GLU A 34 -2.47 -32.19 -5.94
CA GLU A 34 -3.94 -32.15 -5.91
C GLU A 34 -4.55 -32.15 -4.50
N ALA A 35 -5.81 -31.74 -4.42
CA ALA A 35 -6.61 -31.72 -3.19
C ALA A 35 -7.44 -33.00 -3.01
N PRO A 36 -7.72 -33.41 -1.75
CA PRO A 36 -8.84 -34.28 -1.41
C PRO A 36 -9.96 -33.55 -0.62
N ASN A 37 -11.14 -34.20 -0.58
CA ASN A 37 -12.40 -33.73 0.02
C ASN A 37 -12.55 -34.01 1.53
N GLU A 38 -13.60 -33.42 2.11
CA GLU A 38 -14.32 -33.85 3.34
C GLU A 38 -13.51 -33.72 4.66
N GLU A 39 -14.02 -33.17 5.76
CA GLU A 39 -15.29 -33.45 6.45
C GLU A 39 -15.65 -32.29 7.43
N GLY A 40 -16.84 -32.34 8.06
CA GLY A 40 -17.33 -31.25 8.92
C GLY A 40 -17.15 -31.45 10.43
N ALA A 41 -16.76 -30.37 11.11
CA ALA A 41 -16.95 -30.10 12.55
C ALA A 41 -17.09 -28.57 12.70
N GLY A 42 -17.89 -27.99 13.59
CA GLY A 42 -18.39 -28.50 14.86
C GLY A 42 -17.72 -27.70 15.99
N GLU A 43 -18.52 -27.27 16.98
CA GLU A 43 -18.08 -26.53 18.20
C GLU A 43 -17.68 -25.04 17.94
N GLU A 44 -17.91 -24.08 18.85
CA GLU A 44 -18.47 -24.14 20.21
C GLU A 44 -19.14 -22.79 20.58
N GLU A 45 -20.36 -22.79 21.15
CA GLU A 45 -20.96 -21.56 21.71
C GLU A 45 -20.30 -21.21 23.05
N SER A 46 -19.43 -20.18 23.04
CA SER A 46 -18.88 -19.61 24.28
C SER A 46 -20.00 -18.98 25.12
N GLY A 47 -20.40 -19.68 26.19
CA GLY A 47 -21.56 -19.35 27.02
C GLY A 47 -21.67 -17.89 27.47
N ASP A 48 -22.88 -17.35 27.28
CA ASP A 48 -23.28 -16.00 27.66
C ASP A 48 -23.13 -15.75 29.17
N ARG A 49 -22.08 -15.03 29.56
CA ARG A 49 -22.02 -14.34 30.86
C ARG A 49 -22.87 -13.08 30.78
N GLY A 50 -24.19 -13.27 30.80
CA GLY A 50 -25.25 -12.27 30.58
C GLY A 50 -24.86 -10.83 30.91
N VAL A 51 -24.33 -10.12 29.92
CA VAL A 51 -23.99 -8.70 30.04
C VAL A 51 -25.30 -7.93 30.00
N LYS A 52 -25.77 -7.48 31.17
CA LYS A 52 -27.06 -6.80 31.30
C LYS A 52 -27.05 -5.49 30.51
N MET A 53 -27.67 -5.51 29.34
CA MET A 53 -27.79 -4.32 28.49
C MET A 53 -28.65 -3.26 29.16
N ILE A 54 -28.19 -2.01 29.12
CA ILE A 54 -28.93 -0.83 29.56
C ILE A 54 -29.55 -0.14 28.33
N THR A 55 -30.86 0.04 28.37
CA THR A 55 -31.65 0.70 27.32
C THR A 55 -31.96 2.17 27.61
N GLU A 56 -31.79 2.62 28.85
CA GLU A 56 -32.03 4.02 29.27
C GLU A 56 -31.05 4.42 30.38
N LEU A 57 -30.52 5.65 30.32
CA LEU A 57 -29.73 6.26 31.39
C LEU A 57 -30.64 7.18 32.25
N PRO A 58 -30.44 7.28 33.58
CA PRO A 58 -31.27 8.13 34.41
C PRO A 58 -31.19 9.61 34.00
N ALA A 59 -32.31 10.32 34.05
CA ALA A 59 -32.40 11.75 33.69
C ALA A 59 -31.71 12.72 34.68
N THR A 60 -30.79 12.24 35.52
CA THR A 60 -30.08 13.03 36.53
C THR A 60 -28.99 13.94 35.96
N HIS A 61 -28.46 13.60 34.78
CA HIS A 61 -27.38 14.33 34.12
C HIS A 61 -27.67 14.53 32.63
N ASN A 62 -27.09 15.57 32.04
CA ASN A 62 -27.06 15.71 30.59
C ASN A 62 -25.95 14.83 30.00
N TRP A 63 -26.31 13.62 29.56
CA TRP A 63 -25.38 12.64 29.00
C TRP A 63 -24.76 13.04 27.66
N THR A 64 -25.34 13.99 26.93
CA THR A 64 -24.78 14.53 25.66
C THR A 64 -23.74 15.62 25.88
N ALA A 65 -23.61 16.15 27.10
CA ALA A 65 -22.54 17.09 27.43
C ALA A 65 -21.22 16.34 27.67
N THR A 66 -20.10 16.96 27.28
CA THR A 66 -18.75 16.41 27.51
C THR A 66 -18.47 16.23 29.01
N PRO A 67 -17.83 15.12 29.44
CA PRO A 67 -17.41 14.90 30.83
C PRO A 67 -16.15 15.70 31.21
N LYS A 68 -15.59 16.49 30.28
CA LYS A 68 -14.34 17.22 30.45
C LYS A 68 -14.43 18.31 31.53
N GLN A 69 -13.52 18.27 32.50
CA GLN A 69 -13.33 19.32 33.49
C GLN A 69 -12.59 20.54 32.91
N SER A 70 -12.97 21.76 33.33
CA SER A 70 -12.36 23.00 32.82
C SER A 70 -10.85 23.07 33.06
N GLY A 71 -10.09 23.47 32.03
CA GLY A 71 -8.64 23.68 32.11
C GLY A 71 -7.76 22.41 32.03
N ARG A 72 -8.36 21.21 32.02
CA ARG A 72 -7.65 19.93 31.84
C ARG A 72 -7.94 19.33 30.46
N TRP A 73 -7.06 18.45 30.01
CA TRP A 73 -7.34 17.57 28.86
C TRP A 73 -8.27 16.45 29.31
N LEU A 74 -9.15 15.99 28.42
CA LEU A 74 -9.77 14.67 28.56
C LEU A 74 -8.85 13.66 27.87
N ASP A 75 -8.20 12.80 28.64
CA ASP A 75 -7.37 11.73 28.09
C ASP A 75 -8.28 10.67 27.43
N VAL A 76 -8.04 10.40 26.14
CA VAL A 76 -8.73 9.38 25.36
C VAL A 76 -7.69 8.43 24.79
N THR A 77 -7.80 7.16 25.15
CA THR A 77 -6.98 6.08 24.58
C THR A 77 -7.67 5.59 23.31
N VAL A 78 -6.92 5.47 22.22
CA VAL A 78 -7.41 4.95 20.95
C VAL A 78 -6.60 3.73 20.56
N ALA A 79 -7.30 2.69 20.15
CA ALA A 79 -6.76 1.60 19.34
C ALA A 79 -7.49 1.55 17.99
N ALA A 80 -6.85 0.97 16.99
CA ALA A 80 -7.42 0.78 15.66
C ALA A 80 -7.22 -0.66 15.18
N HIS A 81 -8.18 -1.21 14.47
CA HIS A 81 -8.05 -2.47 13.76
C HIS A 81 -8.31 -2.20 12.27
N LEU A 82 -7.32 -2.46 11.42
CA LEU A 82 -7.43 -2.32 9.96
C LEU A 82 -8.02 -3.62 9.41
N GLU A 83 -9.33 -3.63 9.19
CA GLU A 83 -10.09 -4.79 8.72
C GLU A 83 -9.87 -5.05 7.23
N SER A 84 -9.95 -4.00 6.41
CA SER A 84 -9.75 -4.13 4.97
C SER A 84 -8.95 -2.95 4.42
N PHE A 85 -8.07 -3.26 3.48
CA PHE A 85 -7.41 -2.25 2.66
C PHE A 85 -7.96 -2.41 1.24
N GLY A 86 -8.64 -1.37 0.74
CA GLY A 86 -9.24 -1.36 -0.58
C GLY A 86 -8.22 -1.11 -1.69
N SER A 87 -8.68 -0.67 -2.86
CA SER A 87 -7.77 -0.32 -3.95
C SER A 87 -6.87 0.86 -3.57
N VAL A 88 -5.55 0.68 -3.65
CA VAL A 88 -4.62 1.79 -3.90
C VAL A 88 -4.86 2.27 -5.32
N SER A 89 -5.11 3.57 -5.49
CA SER A 89 -5.24 4.19 -6.80
C SER A 89 -4.09 5.15 -7.05
N GLU A 90 -3.23 4.78 -7.99
CA GLU A 90 -2.12 5.61 -8.45
C GLU A 90 -2.65 6.87 -9.14
N GLU A 91 -3.62 6.71 -10.06
CA GLU A 91 -4.21 7.78 -10.86
C GLU A 91 -4.79 8.91 -10.00
N THR A 92 -5.51 8.57 -8.93
CA THR A 92 -6.16 9.55 -8.04
C THR A 92 -5.31 9.91 -6.81
N MET A 93 -4.14 9.27 -6.64
CA MET A 93 -3.25 9.44 -5.47
C MET A 93 -4.01 9.29 -4.14
N ASP A 94 -4.74 8.19 -4.00
CA ASP A 94 -5.50 7.83 -2.80
C ASP A 94 -5.58 6.32 -2.58
N PHE A 95 -6.05 5.93 -1.40
CA PHE A 95 -6.37 4.57 -1.05
C PHE A 95 -7.63 4.54 -0.17
N LYS A 96 -8.44 3.50 -0.31
CA LYS A 96 -9.55 3.22 0.62
C LYS A 96 -9.04 2.30 1.72
N VAL A 97 -9.43 2.57 2.96
CA VAL A 97 -9.20 1.70 4.12
C VAL A 97 -10.47 1.59 4.94
N GLU A 98 -10.75 0.40 5.47
CA GLU A 98 -11.83 0.16 6.43
C GLU A 98 -11.21 -0.21 7.76
N MET A 99 -11.54 0.57 8.80
CA MET A 99 -10.97 0.43 10.12
C MET A 99 -12.04 0.48 11.20
N LEU A 100 -11.87 -0.36 12.22
CA LEU A 100 -12.58 -0.30 13.48
C LEU A 100 -11.74 0.52 14.46
N LEU A 101 -12.22 1.70 14.86
CA LEU A 101 -11.64 2.49 15.94
C LEU A 101 -12.28 2.09 17.27
N ILE A 102 -11.44 1.87 18.27
CA ILE A 102 -11.82 1.59 19.65
C ILE A 102 -11.34 2.77 20.50
N GLN A 103 -12.27 3.55 21.04
CA GLN A 103 -11.99 4.68 21.91
C GLN A 103 -12.28 4.31 23.36
N GLU A 104 -11.43 4.76 24.29
CA GLU A 104 -11.67 4.62 25.72
C GLU A 104 -11.36 5.92 26.48
N TRP A 105 -12.33 6.37 27.28
CA TRP A 105 -12.22 7.54 28.14
C TRP A 105 -12.86 7.28 29.49
N LYS A 106 -12.54 8.13 30.48
CA LYS A 106 -13.18 8.09 31.80
C LYS A 106 -14.30 9.14 31.86
N ASP A 107 -15.49 8.72 32.28
CA ASP A 107 -16.61 9.59 32.63
C ASP A 107 -17.00 9.36 34.09
N GLU A 108 -16.68 10.33 34.95
CA GLU A 108 -16.89 10.24 36.39
C GLU A 108 -18.39 10.23 36.76
N ARG A 109 -19.28 10.72 35.88
CA ARG A 109 -20.73 10.73 36.09
C ARG A 109 -21.34 9.32 36.10
N LEU A 110 -20.68 8.36 35.46
CA LEU A 110 -21.13 6.96 35.37
C LEU A 110 -20.69 6.12 36.58
N TYR A 111 -19.75 6.61 37.40
CA TYR A 111 -19.21 5.89 38.55
C TYR A 111 -20.30 5.55 39.58
N GLU A 112 -21.15 6.50 39.93
CA GLU A 112 -22.24 6.32 40.92
C GLU A 112 -23.31 5.32 40.43
N LEU A 113 -23.54 5.25 39.12
CA LEU A 113 -24.51 4.33 38.52
C LEU A 113 -24.04 2.87 38.60
N LEU A 114 -22.72 2.64 38.55
CA LEU A 114 -22.11 1.34 38.28
C LEU A 114 -21.26 0.77 39.42
N THR A 115 -21.09 1.52 40.52
CA THR A 115 -20.35 1.07 41.70
C THR A 115 -20.84 -0.31 42.17
N GLY A 116 -19.91 -1.29 42.22
CA GLY A 116 -20.19 -2.66 42.68
C GLY A 116 -20.87 -3.60 41.67
N LYS A 117 -21.03 -3.19 40.40
CA LYS A 117 -21.56 -4.06 39.32
C LYS A 117 -20.42 -4.63 38.47
N ASN A 118 -20.75 -5.55 37.56
CA ASN A 118 -19.87 -5.98 36.47
C ASN A 118 -19.91 -4.98 35.31
N TRP A 119 -19.10 -5.22 34.26
CA TRP A 119 -19.19 -4.52 32.98
C TRP A 119 -20.62 -4.57 32.41
N LEU A 120 -21.05 -3.48 31.79
CA LEU A 120 -22.40 -3.31 31.24
C LEU A 120 -22.32 -2.83 29.80
N SER A 121 -23.22 -3.33 28.96
CA SER A 121 -23.40 -2.90 27.57
C SER A 121 -24.48 -1.82 27.49
N LEU A 122 -24.32 -0.86 26.59
CA LEU A 122 -25.36 0.09 26.22
C LEU A 122 -26.01 -0.33 24.91
N SER A 123 -27.32 -0.16 24.81
CA SER A 123 -28.01 -0.21 23.51
C SER A 123 -27.50 0.93 22.61
N PRO A 124 -27.30 0.70 21.29
CA PRO A 124 -26.92 1.74 20.34
C PRO A 124 -27.87 2.95 20.27
N ASP A 125 -29.13 2.79 20.73
CA ASP A 125 -30.11 3.88 20.77
C ASP A 125 -29.92 4.83 21.98
N VAL A 126 -29.06 4.47 22.95
CA VAL A 126 -28.77 5.31 24.14
C VAL A 126 -27.80 6.43 23.77
N THR A 127 -28.23 7.67 23.94
CA THR A 127 -27.39 8.85 23.68
C THR A 127 -26.43 9.14 24.84
N LEU A 128 -25.17 8.72 24.67
CA LEU A 128 -24.04 9.08 25.51
C LEU A 128 -23.04 9.93 24.70
N TRP A 129 -22.46 10.96 25.31
CA TRP A 129 -21.39 11.74 24.69
C TRP A 129 -20.19 10.83 24.37
N SER A 130 -19.69 10.92 23.14
CA SER A 130 -18.45 10.27 22.70
C SER A 130 -17.45 11.32 22.15
N PRO A 131 -16.13 11.05 22.24
CA PRO A 131 -15.13 11.99 21.74
C PRO A 131 -15.12 12.01 20.21
N HIS A 132 -15.47 13.16 19.63
CA HIS A 132 -15.37 13.38 18.20
C HIS A 132 -13.91 13.30 17.72
N VAL A 133 -13.70 12.58 16.63
CA VAL A 133 -12.40 12.45 15.95
C VAL A 133 -12.63 12.73 14.47
N ASP A 134 -11.80 13.57 13.88
CA ASP A 134 -11.92 14.01 12.48
C ASP A 134 -10.74 13.49 11.64
N PHE A 135 -10.98 13.17 10.37
CA PHE A 135 -9.95 12.63 9.47
C PHE A 135 -9.43 13.71 8.52
N SER A 136 -8.50 14.55 8.99
CA SER A 136 -8.10 15.78 8.30
C SER A 136 -7.43 15.60 6.92
N ASN A 137 -6.98 14.39 6.59
CA ASN A 137 -6.45 14.05 5.25
C ASN A 137 -7.33 13.09 4.43
N ALA A 138 -8.56 12.83 4.88
CA ALA A 138 -9.55 12.09 4.10
C ALA A 138 -10.17 12.95 2.99
N LYS A 139 -10.40 12.32 1.82
CA LYS A 139 -11.25 12.86 0.75
C LYS A 139 -12.73 12.54 1.00
N ASN A 140 -13.01 11.41 1.67
CA ASN A 140 -14.36 10.95 2.02
C ASN A 140 -14.27 10.06 3.27
N VAL A 141 -15.23 10.21 4.18
CA VAL A 141 -15.37 9.41 5.41
C VAL A 141 -16.79 8.84 5.43
N GLN A 142 -16.92 7.53 5.50
CA GLN A 142 -18.18 6.82 5.67
C GLN A 142 -18.17 6.14 7.03
N ALA A 143 -19.05 6.58 7.94
CA ALA A 143 -19.27 5.87 9.19
C ALA A 143 -20.24 4.71 8.95
N PHE A 144 -19.84 3.49 9.30
CA PHE A 144 -20.71 2.33 9.26
C PHE A 144 -21.37 2.15 10.61
N THR A 145 -22.70 2.28 10.66
CA THR A 145 -23.47 1.74 11.80
C THR A 145 -23.39 0.22 11.73
N PHE A 146 -23.06 -0.44 12.84
CA PHE A 146 -23.28 -1.88 12.97
C PHE A 146 -24.73 -2.19 12.62
N GLU A 147 -24.96 -3.15 11.72
CA GLU A 147 -26.26 -3.32 11.06
C GLU A 147 -27.36 -3.64 12.07
N LYS A 148 -28.46 -2.88 11.98
CA LYS A 148 -29.66 -3.05 12.83
C LYS A 148 -30.36 -4.39 12.65
N GLU A 149 -29.95 -5.19 11.66
CA GLU A 149 -30.48 -6.54 11.43
C GLU A 149 -30.15 -7.51 12.59
N SER A 150 -29.11 -7.22 13.38
CA SER A 150 -29.00 -7.78 14.73
C SER A 150 -29.29 -6.69 15.78
N HIS A 151 -30.35 -6.89 16.57
CA HIS A 151 -30.66 -6.07 17.75
C HIS A 151 -29.67 -6.30 18.93
N GLN A 152 -28.48 -6.84 18.65
CA GLN A 152 -27.46 -7.27 19.62
C GLN A 152 -26.08 -6.66 19.37
N ALA A 153 -25.88 -5.84 18.33
CA ALA A 153 -24.61 -5.20 18.04
C ALA A 153 -24.27 -4.09 19.04
N VAL A 154 -23.88 -4.47 20.25
CA VAL A 154 -23.31 -3.59 21.27
C VAL A 154 -22.00 -3.02 20.72
N ASN A 155 -21.91 -1.70 20.67
CA ASN A 155 -20.69 -0.97 20.34
C ASN A 155 -20.11 -0.21 21.55
N THR A 156 -20.78 -0.23 22.70
CA THR A 156 -20.44 0.58 23.87
C THR A 156 -20.53 -0.23 25.15
N TRP A 157 -19.42 -0.29 25.89
CA TRP A 157 -19.31 -0.97 27.17
C TRP A 157 -18.81 0.00 28.24
N ILE A 158 -19.35 -0.10 29.45
CA ILE A 158 -18.92 0.73 30.59
C ILE A 158 -18.39 -0.14 31.72
N SER A 159 -17.24 0.28 32.26
CA SER A 159 -16.60 -0.35 33.41
C SER A 159 -17.23 0.08 34.73
N PRO A 160 -17.10 -0.74 35.79
CA PRO A 160 -17.51 -0.36 37.14
C PRO A 160 -16.73 0.85 37.71
N GLN A 161 -15.64 1.27 37.05
CA GLN A 161 -14.80 2.41 37.40
C GLN A 161 -15.14 3.68 36.59
N GLY A 162 -16.15 3.63 35.73
CA GLY A 162 -16.54 4.74 34.84
C GLY A 162 -15.66 4.90 33.60
N LEU A 163 -14.96 3.85 33.16
CA LEU A 163 -14.32 3.84 31.84
C LEU A 163 -15.37 3.44 30.80
N VAL A 164 -15.52 4.24 29.75
CA VAL A 164 -16.40 3.93 28.60
C VAL A 164 -15.51 3.49 27.45
N ASN A 165 -15.77 2.30 26.92
CA ASN A 165 -15.18 1.80 25.68
C ASN A 165 -16.23 1.90 24.57
N HIS A 166 -15.87 2.52 23.45
CA HIS A 166 -16.77 2.77 22.33
C HIS A 166 -16.12 2.36 21.02
N GLN A 167 -16.87 1.64 20.18
CA GLN A 167 -16.43 1.13 18.90
C GLN A 167 -17.14 1.83 17.75
N LEU A 168 -16.35 2.22 16.75
CA LEU A 168 -16.81 2.92 15.55
C LEU A 168 -16.11 2.35 14.32
N LYS A 169 -16.87 1.84 13.35
CA LYS A 169 -16.33 1.33 12.10
C LYS A 169 -16.41 2.41 11.02
N PHE A 170 -15.28 2.67 10.34
CA PHE A 170 -15.14 3.72 9.33
C PHE A 170 -14.57 3.17 8.03
N GLY A 171 -15.16 3.55 6.90
CA GLY A 171 -14.59 3.42 5.57
C GLY A 171 -14.07 4.78 5.12
N VAL A 172 -12.75 4.92 4.99
CA VAL A 172 -12.10 6.20 4.73
C VAL A 172 -11.34 6.14 3.40
N LEU A 173 -11.58 7.12 2.53
CA LEU A 173 -10.79 7.35 1.32
C LEU A 173 -9.75 8.42 1.64
N VAL A 174 -8.48 8.03 1.72
CA VAL A 174 -7.39 8.89 2.23
C VAL A 174 -6.44 9.28 1.11
N ARG A 175 -6.03 10.55 1.07
CA ARG A 175 -5.04 11.03 0.08
C ARG A 175 -3.64 10.50 0.40
N CYS A 176 -3.02 9.80 -0.54
CA CYS A 176 -1.63 9.35 -0.46
C CYS A 176 -0.82 9.89 -1.63
N LEU A 177 0.07 10.84 -1.37
CA LEU A 177 0.93 11.46 -2.38
C LEU A 177 2.14 10.58 -2.69
N MET A 178 1.97 9.69 -3.68
CA MET A 178 2.97 8.71 -4.07
C MET A 178 4.14 9.32 -4.85
N ASP A 179 5.38 8.88 -4.56
CA ASP A 179 6.56 9.19 -5.38
C ASP A 179 6.80 8.07 -6.41
N LEU A 180 6.45 8.33 -7.66
CA LEU A 180 6.51 7.36 -8.75
C LEU A 180 7.84 7.38 -9.52
N ARG A 181 8.85 8.15 -9.09
CA ARG A 181 10.15 8.26 -9.81
C ARG A 181 10.81 6.90 -10.04
N ARG A 182 10.71 5.99 -9.06
CA ARG A 182 11.29 4.65 -9.11
C ARG A 182 10.33 3.57 -9.62
N TYR A 183 9.11 3.92 -10.04
CA TYR A 183 8.09 2.95 -10.45
C TYR A 183 8.63 1.95 -11.49
N PRO A 184 8.43 0.62 -11.31
CA PRO A 184 7.69 -0.09 -10.25
C PRO A 184 8.57 -0.61 -9.08
N LEU A 185 9.78 -0.08 -8.91
CA LEU A 185 10.72 -0.38 -7.81
C LEU A 185 10.58 0.62 -6.65
N ASP A 186 9.36 1.12 -6.45
CA ASP A 186 8.99 2.17 -5.51
C ASP A 186 8.53 1.63 -4.14
N THR A 187 8.63 2.51 -3.14
CA THR A 187 8.07 2.30 -1.80
C THR A 187 7.29 3.55 -1.44
N GLN A 188 6.02 3.37 -1.08
CA GLN A 188 5.09 4.46 -0.82
C GLN A 188 4.84 4.57 0.69
N VAL A 189 4.67 5.80 1.16
CA VAL A 189 4.32 6.08 2.56
C VAL A 189 2.96 6.75 2.56
N CYS A 190 1.94 6.01 2.97
CA CYS A 190 0.56 6.47 2.99
C CYS A 190 0.12 6.74 4.43
N THR A 191 -0.16 8.01 4.73
CA THR A 191 -0.52 8.47 6.07
C THR A 191 -2.04 8.56 6.25
N ILE A 192 -2.54 8.22 7.43
CA ILE A 192 -3.89 8.54 7.94
C ILE A 192 -3.71 9.46 9.15
N VAL A 193 -4.42 10.59 9.20
CA VAL A 193 -4.40 11.52 10.34
C VAL A 193 -5.79 11.57 10.99
N LEU A 194 -5.82 11.52 12.31
CA LEU A 194 -7.02 11.62 13.14
C LEU A 194 -6.84 12.75 14.17
N ASP A 195 -7.60 13.83 14.04
CA ASP A 195 -7.49 15.02 14.90
C ASP A 195 -8.53 15.02 16.02
N GLY A 196 -8.07 15.36 17.23
CA GLY A 196 -8.84 15.47 18.46
C GLY A 196 -8.93 16.91 18.94
N PHE A 197 -10.11 17.50 18.74
CA PHE A 197 -10.38 18.90 19.05
C PHE A 197 -10.92 19.11 20.48
N GLU A 198 -11.35 20.33 20.78
CA GLU A 198 -12.02 20.72 22.04
C GLU A 198 -11.25 20.41 23.34
N GLY A 199 -9.93 20.19 23.26
CA GLY A 199 -9.09 19.79 24.39
C GLY A 199 -9.26 18.33 24.81
N ILE A 200 -9.55 17.45 23.85
CA ILE A 200 -9.34 16.01 23.93
C ILE A 200 -7.86 15.70 23.67
N ARG A 201 -7.27 14.81 24.46
CA ARG A 201 -5.91 14.31 24.26
C ARG A 201 -5.99 12.85 23.78
N LEU A 202 -5.89 12.68 22.47
CA LEU A 202 -5.85 11.37 21.81
C LEU A 202 -4.47 10.73 21.94
N SER A 203 -4.38 9.52 22.50
CA SER A 203 -3.14 8.75 22.60
C SER A 203 -3.32 7.30 22.13
N TRP A 204 -2.31 6.74 21.44
CA TRP A 204 -2.31 5.33 21.07
C TRP A 204 -2.01 4.43 22.28
N GLY A 205 -2.89 3.46 22.54
CA GLY A 205 -2.76 2.56 23.67
C GLY A 205 -3.82 1.45 23.68
N PHE A 206 -3.80 0.67 24.76
CA PHE A 206 -4.66 -0.50 24.92
C PHE A 206 -5.88 -0.12 25.75
N PRO A 207 -7.10 -0.21 25.22
CA PRO A 207 -8.31 -0.02 26.03
C PRO A 207 -8.44 -1.19 27.01
N GLY A 208 -8.74 -0.91 28.28
CA GLY A 208 -8.69 -1.87 29.39
C GLY A 208 -9.64 -3.08 29.29
N ILE A 209 -10.61 -3.06 28.38
CA ILE A 209 -11.46 -4.22 28.05
C ILE A 209 -10.69 -5.30 27.28
N TRP A 210 -9.84 -4.89 26.35
CA TRP A 210 -9.22 -5.77 25.36
C TRP A 210 -7.87 -6.24 25.91
N LEU A 211 -7.92 -7.33 26.68
CA LEU A 211 -6.77 -7.97 27.31
C LEU A 211 -5.75 -8.45 26.27
N ARG A 212 -4.68 -7.66 26.07
CA ARG A 212 -3.53 -7.89 25.16
C ARG A 212 -3.87 -7.88 23.66
N GLU A 213 -4.15 -6.71 23.13
CA GLU A 213 -4.02 -6.44 21.69
C GLU A 213 -3.03 -5.28 21.47
N GLU A 214 -2.41 -5.20 20.28
CA GLU A 214 -1.56 -4.06 19.91
C GLU A 214 -2.42 -2.81 19.56
N PRO A 215 -1.88 -1.57 19.61
CA PRO A 215 -2.72 -0.38 19.49
C PRO A 215 -3.17 -0.16 18.03
N LEU A 216 -2.49 -0.86 17.11
CA LEU A 216 -2.96 -1.14 15.77
C LEU A 216 -2.89 -2.65 15.57
N THR A 217 -3.98 -3.27 15.13
CA THR A 217 -3.97 -4.63 14.60
C THR A 217 -4.48 -4.62 13.16
N SER A 218 -4.20 -5.68 12.40
CA SER A 218 -4.45 -5.74 10.96
C SER A 218 -4.93 -7.12 10.54
N ASP A 219 -5.92 -7.20 9.65
CA ASP A 219 -6.28 -8.42 8.90
C ASP A 219 -6.18 -8.16 7.38
N ILE A 220 -5.17 -7.39 6.96
CA ILE A 220 -5.04 -6.93 5.57
C ILE A 220 -4.48 -8.03 4.64
N THR A 221 -5.23 -9.11 4.53
CA THR A 221 -5.12 -10.13 3.47
C THR A 221 -5.39 -9.52 2.07
N SER A 222 -6.20 -8.47 1.99
CA SER A 222 -6.61 -7.81 0.73
C SER A 222 -5.51 -7.00 0.03
N LEU A 223 -4.42 -6.60 0.72
CA LEU A 223 -3.33 -5.82 0.11
C LEU A 223 -2.55 -6.61 -0.96
N HIS A 224 -2.61 -7.94 -0.85
CA HIS A 224 -1.62 -8.86 -1.39
C HIS A 224 -1.45 -8.79 -2.92
N SER A 225 -2.45 -8.28 -3.66
CA SER A 225 -2.43 -8.22 -5.13
C SER A 225 -1.41 -7.25 -5.73
N GLN A 226 -1.04 -6.16 -5.03
CA GLN A 226 -0.22 -5.08 -5.60
C GLN A 226 0.93 -4.62 -4.70
N PHE A 227 0.72 -4.61 -3.39
CA PHE A 227 1.70 -4.13 -2.42
C PHE A 227 1.91 -5.15 -1.29
N ARG A 228 3.07 -5.04 -0.63
CA ARG A 228 3.39 -5.66 0.65
C ARG A 228 3.46 -4.57 1.70
N LEU A 229 2.80 -4.77 2.84
CA LEU A 229 2.99 -3.93 4.01
C LEU A 229 4.36 -4.26 4.62
N SER A 230 5.27 -3.30 4.64
CA SER A 230 6.62 -3.49 5.19
C SER A 230 6.70 -3.05 6.65
N ARG A 231 6.12 -1.90 6.98
CA ARG A 231 6.18 -1.27 8.30
C ARG A 231 4.94 -0.42 8.53
N VAL A 232 4.57 -0.26 9.79
CA VAL A 232 3.63 0.77 10.22
C VAL A 232 4.25 1.65 11.31
N ASP A 233 4.28 2.95 11.08
CA ASP A 233 4.76 3.94 12.05
C ASP A 233 3.57 4.76 12.59
N ILE A 234 3.34 4.65 13.89
CA ILE A 234 2.16 5.14 14.60
C ILE A 234 2.60 6.26 15.54
N LYS A 235 1.99 7.45 15.47
CA LYS A 235 2.42 8.62 16.25
C LYS A 235 1.25 9.30 16.96
N SER A 236 1.52 9.86 18.13
CA SER A 236 0.63 10.80 18.83
C SER A 236 1.39 12.11 19.05
N TYR A 237 0.83 13.21 18.55
CA TYR A 237 1.44 14.54 18.69
C TYR A 237 0.44 15.60 19.14
N VAL A 238 0.96 16.70 19.68
CA VAL A 238 0.21 17.91 20.02
C VAL A 238 0.71 19.06 19.15
N THR A 239 -0.22 19.84 18.59
CA THR A 239 0.10 20.96 17.71
C THR A 239 -0.89 22.12 17.94
N SER A 240 -0.74 23.21 17.19
CA SER A 240 -1.59 24.40 17.31
C SER A 240 -2.05 24.92 15.95
N PHE A 241 -3.27 25.48 15.92
CA PHE A 241 -3.79 26.22 14.77
C PHE A 241 -3.00 27.51 14.48
N ILE A 242 -2.16 27.99 15.39
CA ILE A 242 -1.36 29.22 15.22
C ILE A 242 0.03 28.84 14.67
N PRO A 243 0.32 29.06 13.37
CA PRO A 243 1.54 28.56 12.72
C PRO A 243 2.85 29.21 13.20
N TYR A 244 2.76 30.28 14.00
CA TYR A 244 3.91 31.03 14.53
C TYR A 244 4.03 30.98 16.07
N SER A 245 3.35 30.05 16.74
CA SER A 245 3.59 29.83 18.18
C SER A 245 5.03 29.34 18.42
N LYS A 246 5.70 29.87 19.46
CA LYS A 246 7.05 29.43 19.85
C LYS A 246 6.98 28.04 20.50
N GLY A 247 6.95 27.03 19.65
CA GLY A 247 6.82 25.63 20.02
C GLY A 247 6.24 24.86 18.84
N LYS A 248 7.12 24.33 17.97
CA LYS A 248 6.70 23.40 16.92
C LYS A 248 5.94 22.23 17.58
N GLY A 249 4.97 21.67 16.85
CA GLY A 249 4.21 20.51 17.32
C GLY A 249 5.12 19.40 17.85
N CYS A 250 4.70 18.76 18.93
CA CYS A 250 5.54 17.86 19.73
C CYS A 250 4.94 16.46 19.74
N THR A 251 5.68 15.49 19.21
CA THR A 251 5.32 14.07 19.23
C THR A 251 5.67 13.50 20.60
N TYR A 252 4.67 13.01 21.31
CA TYR A 252 4.84 12.52 22.70
C TYR A 252 4.81 11.00 22.80
N SER A 253 4.35 10.31 21.76
CA SER A 253 4.44 8.86 21.61
C SER A 253 4.67 8.51 20.14
N THR A 254 5.63 7.62 19.88
CA THR A 254 5.87 6.98 18.58
C THR A 254 5.95 5.48 18.82
N ILE A 255 5.30 4.69 17.96
CA ILE A 255 5.35 3.23 17.97
C ILE A 255 5.67 2.80 16.53
N THR A 256 6.77 2.09 16.34
CA THR A 256 7.22 1.59 15.03
C THR A 256 7.09 0.08 15.03
N CYS A 257 6.29 -0.46 14.11
CA CYS A 257 5.96 -1.88 14.01
C CYS A 257 6.45 -2.47 12.69
N ASP A 258 7.31 -3.48 12.74
CA ASP A 258 7.76 -4.21 11.55
C ASP A 258 6.74 -5.28 11.15
N TYR A 259 6.34 -5.30 9.88
CA TYR A 259 5.37 -6.23 9.30
C TYR A 259 6.00 -7.15 8.24
N ALA A 260 7.32 -7.10 8.05
CA ALA A 260 8.00 -7.92 7.04
C ALA A 260 7.75 -9.42 7.25
N ALA A 261 7.79 -9.92 8.49
CA ALA A 261 7.56 -11.33 8.82
C ALA A 261 6.08 -11.78 8.66
N ALA A 262 5.11 -10.85 8.62
CA ALA A 262 3.70 -11.19 8.52
C ALA A 262 3.27 -11.64 7.10
N GLU A 263 4.07 -11.36 6.07
CA GLU A 263 3.73 -11.68 4.67
C GLU A 263 3.42 -13.16 4.43
N THR A 264 4.21 -14.07 5.00
CA THR A 264 4.05 -15.52 4.82
C THR A 264 2.72 -16.02 5.35
N CYS A 265 2.21 -15.37 6.41
CA CYS A 265 0.94 -15.74 7.02
C CYS A 265 -0.25 -15.06 6.34
N PHE A 266 -0.11 -13.85 5.77
CA PHE A 266 -1.14 -13.24 4.91
C PHE A 266 -1.42 -14.04 3.63
N SER A 267 -0.50 -14.90 3.19
CA SER A 267 -0.72 -15.86 2.08
C SER A 267 -1.30 -17.22 2.49
N SER A 268 -1.44 -17.49 3.80
CA SER A 268 -1.97 -18.77 4.30
C SER A 268 -3.49 -18.68 4.52
N GLN A 269 -4.24 -19.76 4.25
CA GLN A 269 -5.71 -19.78 4.32
C GLN A 269 -6.33 -19.94 5.73
N LEU A 270 -5.54 -19.80 6.81
CA LEU A 270 -6.01 -20.08 8.18
C LEU A 270 -6.53 -18.79 8.91
N ARG A 271 -7.20 -18.95 10.07
CA ARG A 271 -7.87 -17.85 10.84
C ARG A 271 -7.72 -17.81 12.40
N SER A 272 -6.54 -17.56 13.03
CA SER A 272 -6.25 -17.16 14.47
C SER A 272 -4.75 -17.28 14.96
N CYS A 273 -3.91 -16.22 15.14
CA CYS A 273 -2.43 -16.39 15.29
C CYS A 273 -1.80 -16.16 16.67
N VAL A 274 -0.68 -16.86 16.88
CA VAL A 274 0.43 -16.48 17.77
C VAL A 274 1.74 -16.65 16.98
N ILE A 275 2.54 -15.58 16.87
CA ILE A 275 3.90 -15.67 16.33
C ILE A 275 4.81 -16.24 17.43
N ARG A 276 5.36 -17.44 17.22
CA ARG A 276 6.48 -17.93 18.03
C ARG A 276 7.78 -17.33 17.48
N THR A 277 8.56 -16.70 18.34
CA THR A 277 9.89 -16.17 18.01
C THR A 277 10.91 -17.27 17.71
N ASP A 278 10.55 -18.51 18.04
CA ASP A 278 11.37 -19.71 18.06
C ASP A 278 11.22 -20.59 16.80
N ASN A 279 10.08 -20.55 16.09
CA ASN A 279 9.84 -21.22 14.81
C ASN A 279 8.91 -20.37 13.92
N HIS A 280 9.24 -20.21 12.63
CA HIS A 280 8.43 -19.44 11.65
C HIS A 280 7.16 -20.20 11.19
N GLU A 281 6.43 -20.81 12.11
CA GLU A 281 5.18 -21.50 11.83
C GLU A 281 4.01 -20.53 11.96
N CYS A 282 3.29 -20.27 10.87
CA CYS A 282 2.00 -19.61 10.94
C CYS A 282 1.00 -20.55 11.62
N GLY A 283 0.80 -20.34 12.94
CA GLY A 283 -0.46 -20.72 13.59
C GLY A 283 -1.63 -20.06 12.87
N PHE A 284 -2.88 -20.25 13.30
CA PHE A 284 -4.00 -20.04 12.37
C PHE A 284 -4.10 -18.61 11.76
N CYS A 285 -3.72 -17.49 12.38
CA CYS A 285 -3.79 -16.09 11.89
C CYS A 285 -5.14 -15.34 11.65
N THR A 286 -5.62 -14.49 12.58
CA THR A 286 -6.76 -13.51 12.41
C THR A 286 -6.43 -12.05 12.69
N ARG A 287 -5.49 -11.74 13.58
CA ARG A 287 -5.10 -10.37 13.92
C ARG A 287 -3.58 -10.28 13.97
N PHE A 288 -3.01 -9.42 13.14
CA PHE A 288 -1.58 -9.25 13.00
C PHE A 288 -1.08 -8.02 13.78
N ALA A 289 -0.37 -8.34 14.86
CA ALA A 289 0.55 -7.49 15.59
C ALA A 289 1.92 -7.50 14.88
N GLY A 290 2.60 -6.36 14.81
CA GLY A 290 3.97 -6.27 14.26
C GLY A 290 5.02 -6.48 15.34
N ASP A 291 6.31 -6.49 15.00
CA ASP A 291 7.35 -6.31 16.04
C ASP A 291 7.44 -4.81 16.37
N CYS A 292 6.78 -4.40 17.47
CA CYS A 292 6.56 -3.00 17.80
C CYS A 292 7.50 -2.46 18.89
N SER A 293 8.26 -1.41 18.55
CA SER A 293 9.07 -0.63 19.50
C SER A 293 8.39 0.71 19.83
N LYS A 294 8.30 1.05 21.12
CA LYS A 294 7.64 2.28 21.62
C LYS A 294 8.63 3.27 22.20
N GLN A 295 8.56 4.51 21.73
CA GLN A 295 9.30 5.67 22.25
C GLN A 295 8.33 6.75 22.74
N THR A 296 8.60 7.35 23.90
CA THR A 296 7.78 8.43 24.48
C THR A 296 8.63 9.67 24.77
N GLN A 297 7.99 10.84 24.73
CA GLN A 297 8.64 12.13 25.01
C GLN A 297 7.69 13.06 25.79
N ASN A 298 8.24 13.82 26.73
CA ASN A 298 7.48 14.82 27.47
C ASN A 298 7.29 16.09 26.64
N CYS A 299 6.04 16.44 26.35
CA CYS A 299 5.68 17.64 25.58
C CYS A 299 5.03 18.70 26.47
N SER A 300 5.64 19.89 26.54
CA SER A 300 5.17 21.00 27.38
C SER A 300 3.78 21.53 27.00
N LEU A 301 3.42 21.43 25.72
CA LEU A 301 2.08 21.77 25.21
C LEU A 301 0.95 20.90 25.79
N LEU A 302 1.26 19.74 26.40
CA LEU A 302 0.26 18.89 27.05
C LEU A 302 -0.09 19.33 28.48
N TYR A 303 0.67 20.24 29.11
CA TYR A 303 0.41 20.62 30.51
C TYR A 303 -0.90 21.39 30.73
N LYS A 304 -1.43 22.07 29.70
CA LYS A 304 -2.68 22.82 29.79
C LYS A 304 -3.44 22.75 28.46
N ALA A 305 -4.73 22.44 28.52
CA ALA A 305 -5.59 22.49 27.34
C ALA A 305 -5.91 23.96 26.99
N ASP A 306 -5.37 24.44 25.87
CA ASP A 306 -5.75 25.72 25.27
C ASP A 306 -6.65 25.50 24.06
N ARG A 307 -7.51 26.48 23.73
CA ARG A 307 -8.44 26.43 22.60
C ARG A 307 -7.73 26.43 21.24
N PHE A 308 -6.49 26.91 21.20
CA PHE A 308 -5.67 26.94 19.98
C PHE A 308 -4.78 25.71 19.82
N THR A 309 -4.78 24.78 20.78
CA THR A 309 -4.00 23.53 20.74
C THR A 309 -4.91 22.33 20.55
N TYR A 310 -4.52 21.40 19.69
CA TYR A 310 -5.21 20.12 19.48
C TYR A 310 -4.20 18.98 19.49
N THR A 311 -4.69 17.77 19.74
CA THR A 311 -3.88 16.55 19.61
C THR A 311 -4.29 15.78 18.38
N ALA A 312 -3.36 15.01 17.85
CA ALA A 312 -3.56 14.24 16.65
C ALA A 312 -2.90 12.87 16.78
N LEU A 313 -3.51 11.90 16.12
CA LEU A 313 -2.97 10.57 15.91
C LEU A 313 -2.64 10.41 14.43
N GLU A 314 -1.54 9.73 14.16
CA GLU A 314 -1.07 9.45 12.81
C GLU A 314 -0.76 7.96 12.66
N ILE A 315 -1.20 7.35 11.56
CA ILE A 315 -0.80 6.01 11.11
C ILE A 315 -0.09 6.19 9.77
N GLN A 316 1.20 5.87 9.68
CA GLN A 316 1.96 5.85 8.42
C GLN A 316 2.17 4.41 7.97
N LEU A 317 1.58 4.04 6.83
CA LEU A 317 1.69 2.71 6.23
C LEU A 317 2.80 2.74 5.18
N VAL A 318 3.84 1.92 5.37
CA VAL A 318 4.96 1.79 4.42
C VAL A 318 4.69 0.61 3.50
N LEU A 319 4.35 0.91 2.24
CA LEU A 319 3.89 -0.03 1.23
C LEU A 319 4.99 -0.25 0.18
N GLN A 320 5.47 -1.48 0.02
CA GLN A 320 6.44 -1.85 -1.02
C GLN A 320 5.71 -2.53 -2.18
N ARG A 321 6.00 -2.13 -3.43
CA ARG A 321 5.32 -2.70 -4.60
C ARG A 321 5.78 -4.13 -4.91
N ARG A 322 4.86 -5.01 -5.34
CA ARG A 322 5.19 -6.31 -5.93
C ARG A 322 5.63 -6.16 -7.38
N LEU A 323 6.81 -6.69 -7.71
CA LEU A 323 7.45 -6.53 -9.02
C LEU A 323 7.05 -7.60 -10.06
N SER A 324 6.52 -8.76 -9.63
CA SER A 324 6.29 -9.94 -10.48
C SER A 324 5.35 -9.68 -11.66
N TYR A 325 4.24 -8.96 -11.44
CA TYR A 325 3.30 -8.58 -12.50
C TYR A 325 3.99 -7.74 -13.59
N HIS A 326 4.73 -6.70 -13.18
CA HIS A 326 5.45 -5.82 -14.12
C HIS A 326 6.55 -6.56 -14.87
N LEU A 327 7.24 -7.52 -14.25
CA LEU A 327 8.23 -8.34 -14.96
C LEU A 327 7.59 -9.13 -16.12
N LEU A 328 6.52 -9.87 -15.84
CA LEU A 328 5.86 -10.75 -16.81
C LEU A 328 5.10 -9.98 -17.90
N GLN A 329 4.42 -8.88 -17.56
CA GLN A 329 3.60 -8.10 -18.50
C GLN A 329 4.41 -7.05 -19.29
N MET A 330 5.52 -6.58 -18.74
CA MET A 330 6.21 -5.38 -19.23
C MET A 330 7.68 -5.61 -19.58
N TYR A 331 8.52 -5.98 -18.60
CA TYR A 331 9.97 -6.09 -18.82
C TYR A 331 10.34 -7.27 -19.71
N ILE A 332 9.77 -8.45 -19.48
CA ILE A 332 10.07 -9.66 -20.26
C ILE A 332 9.60 -9.50 -21.73
N PRO A 333 8.36 -9.05 -22.04
CA PRO A 333 7.96 -8.90 -23.43
C PRO A 333 8.68 -7.76 -24.15
N SER A 334 9.00 -6.64 -23.49
CA SER A 334 9.77 -5.55 -24.12
C SER A 334 11.22 -5.97 -24.42
N GLY A 335 11.87 -6.70 -23.50
CA GLY A 335 13.16 -7.33 -23.74
C GLY A 335 13.10 -8.34 -24.91
N ALA A 336 12.05 -9.17 -24.96
CA ALA A 336 11.85 -10.11 -26.06
C ALA A 336 11.64 -9.43 -27.42
N ILE A 337 10.91 -8.30 -27.48
CA ILE A 337 10.74 -7.50 -28.71
C ILE A 337 12.08 -6.95 -29.20
N VAL A 338 12.94 -6.46 -28.31
CA VAL A 338 14.30 -6.01 -28.66
C VAL A 338 15.13 -7.18 -29.21
N VAL A 339 15.10 -8.36 -28.58
CA VAL A 339 15.82 -9.55 -29.09
C VAL A 339 15.24 -10.01 -30.44
N MET A 340 13.92 -9.97 -30.63
CA MET A 340 13.27 -10.31 -31.90
C MET A 340 13.66 -9.34 -33.03
N SER A 341 13.92 -8.07 -32.73
CA SER A 341 14.43 -7.12 -33.74
C SER A 341 15.80 -7.54 -34.29
N TRP A 342 16.65 -8.18 -33.48
CA TRP A 342 17.99 -8.64 -33.88
C TRP A 342 17.98 -9.82 -34.85
N VAL A 343 16.85 -10.54 -34.97
CA VAL A 343 16.66 -11.58 -36.00
C VAL A 343 16.84 -10.99 -37.41
N SER A 344 16.53 -9.70 -37.59
CA SER A 344 16.72 -9.00 -38.87
C SER A 344 18.17 -8.92 -39.34
N PHE A 345 19.17 -9.12 -38.47
CA PHE A 345 20.60 -9.17 -38.83
C PHE A 345 21.02 -10.51 -39.44
N TRP A 346 20.25 -11.58 -39.21
CA TRP A 346 20.53 -12.93 -39.73
C TRP A 346 19.87 -13.19 -41.09
N ILE A 347 18.99 -12.30 -41.53
CA ILE A 347 18.26 -12.39 -42.79
C ILE A 347 19.12 -11.79 -43.91
N ASP A 348 19.20 -12.46 -45.07
CA ASP A 348 19.92 -11.98 -46.27
C ASP A 348 19.54 -10.51 -46.56
N PRO A 349 20.52 -9.58 -46.65
CA PRO A 349 20.29 -8.18 -47.02
C PRO A 349 19.48 -7.96 -48.30
N ARG A 350 19.42 -8.95 -49.20
CA ARG A 350 18.60 -8.93 -50.43
C ARG A 350 17.09 -9.04 -50.14
N SER A 351 16.70 -9.67 -49.03
CA SER A 351 15.31 -9.93 -48.63
C SER A 351 14.64 -8.72 -47.97
N VAL A 352 14.64 -7.59 -48.70
CA VAL A 352 14.11 -6.28 -48.27
C VAL A 352 12.71 -6.36 -47.61
N PRO A 353 11.70 -7.04 -48.19
CA PRO A 353 10.35 -7.07 -47.59
C PRO A 353 10.32 -7.70 -46.19
N ALA A 354 11.11 -8.74 -45.94
CA ALA A 354 11.17 -9.42 -44.65
C ALA A 354 11.83 -8.54 -43.57
N ARG A 355 12.96 -7.88 -43.90
CA ARG A 355 13.68 -7.00 -42.96
C ARG A 355 12.87 -5.74 -42.62
N VAL A 356 12.22 -5.10 -43.62
CA VAL A 356 11.33 -3.95 -43.40
C VAL A 356 10.12 -4.34 -42.55
N GLY A 357 9.48 -5.48 -42.87
CA GLY A 357 8.32 -5.98 -42.14
C GLY A 357 8.63 -6.14 -40.65
N LEU A 358 9.71 -6.87 -40.32
CA LEU A 358 10.15 -7.08 -38.93
C LEU A 358 10.57 -5.79 -38.21
N GLY A 359 11.23 -4.85 -38.91
CA GLY A 359 11.63 -3.57 -38.32
C GLY A 359 10.43 -2.68 -37.97
N ILE A 360 9.45 -2.57 -38.88
CA ILE A 360 8.24 -1.76 -38.63
C ILE A 360 7.34 -2.43 -37.58
N THR A 361 7.17 -3.75 -37.61
CA THR A 361 6.31 -4.43 -36.62
C THR A 361 6.92 -4.42 -35.22
N THR A 362 8.23 -4.53 -35.05
CA THR A 362 8.87 -4.43 -33.72
C THR A 362 8.73 -3.03 -33.12
N VAL A 363 8.99 -1.97 -33.90
CA VAL A 363 8.73 -0.57 -33.50
C VAL A 363 7.25 -0.35 -33.14
N LEU A 364 6.31 -0.78 -34.00
CA LEU A 364 4.87 -0.63 -33.73
C LEU A 364 4.41 -1.42 -32.48
N THR A 365 4.97 -2.61 -32.25
CA THR A 365 4.63 -3.44 -31.09
C THR A 365 5.19 -2.84 -29.80
N MET A 366 6.41 -2.30 -29.85
CA MET A 366 7.04 -1.60 -28.72
C MET A 366 6.27 -0.32 -28.34
N THR A 367 5.91 0.49 -29.34
CA THR A 367 5.01 1.66 -29.18
C THR A 367 3.60 1.26 -28.70
N SER A 368 3.08 0.10 -29.12
CA SER A 368 1.81 -0.42 -28.61
C SER A 368 1.91 -1.01 -27.20
N GLN A 369 3.10 -1.38 -26.72
CA GLN A 369 3.30 -1.88 -25.36
C GLN A 369 3.51 -0.72 -24.38
N SER A 370 4.20 0.35 -24.78
CA SER A 370 4.43 1.53 -23.93
C SER A 370 3.13 2.23 -23.52
N THR A 371 2.08 2.16 -24.35
CA THR A 371 0.74 2.68 -24.04
C THR A 371 -0.12 1.76 -23.16
N ARG A 372 0.32 0.53 -22.88
CA ARG A 372 -0.37 -0.41 -21.95
C ARG A 372 0.00 -0.22 -20.49
N THR A 373 0.79 0.80 -20.14
CA THR A 373 1.00 1.16 -18.73
C THR A 373 -0.34 1.40 -18.05
N ALA A 374 -0.51 0.90 -16.83
CA ALA A 374 -1.72 1.12 -16.03
C ALA A 374 -2.07 2.61 -15.94
N PRO A 375 -3.36 2.98 -15.80
CA PRO A 375 -3.76 4.36 -15.61
C PRO A 375 -3.04 4.94 -14.39
N MET A 376 -2.32 6.03 -14.63
CA MET A 376 -1.39 6.66 -13.70
C MET A 376 -1.53 8.17 -13.80
N PRO A 377 -1.21 8.92 -12.73
CA PRO A 377 -1.40 10.36 -12.70
C PRO A 377 -0.43 11.03 -13.68
N GLN A 378 -0.83 12.15 -14.27
CA GLN A 378 0.02 12.94 -15.16
C GLN A 378 1.16 13.61 -14.37
N VAL A 379 2.23 12.85 -14.14
CA VAL A 379 3.48 13.33 -13.53
C VAL A 379 4.39 13.93 -14.59
N SER A 380 5.05 15.04 -14.27
CA SER A 380 5.94 15.78 -15.18
C SER A 380 7.40 15.28 -15.18
N TYR A 381 7.72 14.32 -14.31
CA TYR A 381 9.06 13.74 -14.18
C TYR A 381 9.13 12.37 -14.85
N ALA A 382 10.30 12.03 -15.41
CA ALA A 382 10.55 10.70 -15.97
C ALA A 382 10.57 9.65 -14.84
N ARG A 383 9.85 8.54 -15.03
CA ARG A 383 9.84 7.38 -14.14
C ARG A 383 10.83 6.33 -14.65
N ALA A 384 11.32 5.45 -13.78
CA ALA A 384 12.24 4.37 -14.16
C ALA A 384 11.67 3.49 -15.29
N VAL A 385 10.37 3.22 -15.28
CA VAL A 385 9.67 2.50 -16.35
C VAL A 385 9.66 3.24 -17.70
N ASP A 386 9.53 4.57 -17.70
CA ASP A 386 9.54 5.37 -18.95
C ASP A 386 10.93 5.32 -19.59
N VAL A 387 11.98 5.43 -18.77
CA VAL A 387 13.38 5.34 -19.20
C VAL A 387 13.66 3.96 -19.81
N TRP A 388 13.15 2.89 -19.22
CA TRP A 388 13.27 1.53 -19.78
C TRP A 388 12.59 1.41 -21.15
N LEU A 389 11.31 1.82 -21.25
CA LEU A 389 10.56 1.75 -22.52
C LEU A 389 11.22 2.59 -23.62
N VAL A 390 11.63 3.82 -23.32
CA VAL A 390 12.32 4.70 -24.29
C VAL A 390 13.66 4.11 -24.72
N ALA A 391 14.42 3.47 -23.81
CA ALA A 391 15.65 2.78 -24.20
C ALA A 391 15.38 1.62 -25.16
N CYS A 392 14.39 0.77 -24.88
CA CYS A 392 13.99 -0.33 -25.77
C CYS A 392 13.47 0.17 -27.13
N GLU A 393 12.70 1.26 -27.17
CA GLU A 393 12.22 1.91 -28.40
C GLU A 393 13.37 2.50 -29.23
N LEU A 394 14.39 3.08 -28.59
CA LEU A 394 15.59 3.55 -29.28
C LEU A 394 16.40 2.38 -29.88
N PHE A 395 16.42 1.21 -29.23
CA PHE A 395 17.05 0.01 -29.79
C PHE A 395 16.30 -0.53 -31.02
N THR A 396 14.96 -0.66 -30.98
CA THR A 396 14.18 -1.13 -32.14
C THR A 396 14.25 -0.14 -33.31
N CYS A 397 14.17 1.16 -33.05
CA CYS A 397 14.42 2.21 -34.04
C CYS A 397 15.84 2.14 -34.62
N GLY A 398 16.85 1.87 -33.78
CA GLY A 398 18.24 1.70 -34.22
C GLY A 398 18.43 0.55 -35.21
N VAL A 399 17.72 -0.57 -35.03
CA VAL A 399 17.71 -1.70 -35.98
C VAL A 399 17.07 -1.31 -37.31
N LEU A 400 15.96 -0.56 -37.30
CA LEU A 400 15.33 -0.08 -38.53
C LEU A 400 16.22 0.91 -39.30
N LEU A 401 16.97 1.76 -38.58
CA LEU A 401 17.98 2.66 -39.16
C LEU A 401 19.18 1.91 -39.75
N GLU A 402 19.69 0.85 -39.09
CA GLU A 402 20.71 -0.04 -39.64
C GLU A 402 20.27 -0.61 -40.99
N PHE A 403 19.05 -1.15 -41.04
CA PHE A 403 18.49 -1.70 -42.27
C PHE A 403 18.43 -0.65 -43.39
N ALA A 404 18.01 0.58 -43.08
CA ALA A 404 17.92 1.67 -44.06
C ALA A 404 19.30 2.03 -44.63
N VAL A 405 20.34 2.09 -43.78
CA VAL A 405 21.72 2.36 -44.19
C VAL A 405 22.28 1.22 -45.06
N VAL A 406 22.10 -0.05 -44.66
CA VAL A 406 22.57 -1.21 -45.45
C VAL A 406 21.87 -1.30 -46.81
N ASN A 407 20.55 -1.09 -46.86
CA ASN A 407 19.79 -1.08 -48.11
C ASN A 407 20.24 0.08 -49.03
N PHE A 408 20.55 1.26 -48.48
CA PHE A 408 21.10 2.38 -49.24
C PHE A 408 22.48 2.05 -49.84
N MET A 409 23.42 1.54 -49.03
CA MET A 409 24.75 1.12 -49.49
C MET A 409 24.65 0.03 -50.57
N GLN A 410 23.85 -1.01 -50.35
CA GLN A 410 23.69 -2.10 -51.31
C GLN A 410 23.05 -1.62 -52.64
N ARG A 411 22.17 -0.62 -52.60
CA ARG A 411 21.65 0.04 -53.82
C ARG A 411 22.70 0.89 -54.54
N GLN A 412 23.67 1.48 -53.83
CA GLN A 412 24.79 2.15 -54.47
C GLN A 412 25.73 1.15 -55.16
N GLU A 413 26.05 0.03 -54.51
CA GLU A 413 26.89 -1.02 -55.12
C GLU A 413 26.24 -1.70 -56.34
N LEU A 414 24.93 -1.94 -56.30
CA LEU A 414 24.23 -2.44 -57.48
C LEU A 414 24.28 -1.45 -58.66
N LYS A 415 24.28 -0.13 -58.38
CA LYS A 415 24.44 0.92 -59.40
C LYS A 415 25.89 1.05 -59.90
N SER A 416 26.90 0.87 -59.04
CA SER A 416 28.32 0.91 -59.45
C SER A 416 28.63 -0.25 -60.38
N VAL A 417 28.24 -1.48 -60.01
CA VAL A 417 28.42 -2.69 -60.82
C VAL A 417 27.66 -2.64 -62.14
N ALA A 418 26.41 -2.14 -62.14
CA ALA A 418 25.65 -1.95 -63.38
C ALA A 418 26.34 -0.96 -64.34
N ARG A 419 26.92 0.13 -63.82
CA ARG A 419 27.65 1.12 -64.63
C ARG A 419 28.93 0.52 -65.23
N ILE A 420 29.67 -0.27 -64.46
CA ILE A 420 30.88 -0.97 -64.97
C ILE A 420 30.51 -1.93 -66.10
N ARG A 421 29.49 -2.77 -65.92
CA ARG A 421 29.02 -3.68 -67.00
C ARG A 421 28.57 -2.93 -68.25
N SER A 422 27.90 -1.78 -68.12
CA SER A 422 27.54 -0.98 -69.30
C SER A 422 28.75 -0.41 -70.04
N LEU A 423 29.86 -0.13 -69.34
CA LEU A 423 31.12 0.32 -69.95
C LEU A 423 31.88 -0.84 -70.63
N GLU A 424 31.88 -2.03 -70.04
CA GLU A 424 32.45 -3.24 -70.67
C GLU A 424 31.74 -3.58 -71.99
N VAL A 425 30.40 -3.50 -72.02
CA VAL A 425 29.61 -3.74 -73.26
C VAL A 425 29.93 -2.69 -74.33
N ILE A 426 30.19 -1.44 -73.97
CA ILE A 426 30.60 -0.38 -74.90
C ILE A 426 32.04 -0.57 -75.41
N LEU A 427 32.91 -1.22 -74.65
CA LEU A 427 34.30 -1.50 -75.05
C LEU A 427 34.48 -2.75 -75.93
N ILE A 428 33.43 -3.58 -76.07
CA ILE A 428 33.44 -4.84 -76.81
C ILE A 428 32.73 -4.71 -78.18
N CYS A 429 32.04 -3.59 -78.43
CA CYS A 429 31.49 -3.18 -79.72
C CYS A 429 32.40 -2.17 -80.43
#